data_AF-A0A2U1CFK0-F1
#
_entry.id   AF-A0A2U1CFK0-F1
#
_cell.length_a   1.000
_cell.length_b   1.000
_cell.length_c   1.000
_cell.angle_alpha   90.00
_cell.angle_beta   90.00
_cell.angle_gamma   90.00
#
_symmetry.space_group_name_H-M   'P 1'
#
loop_
_entity.id
_entity.type
_entity.pdbx_description
1 polymer ?
#
loop_
_entity_poly.entity_id
_entity_poly.type
_entity_poly.pdbx_seq_one_letter_code
_entity_poly.pdbx_strand_id
1 'polypeptide(L)'
;MKKEQFWQIIDETNRSMQDHDQETYFCRIVEALLHREREDILDWQEILNEYGRAAYRSDLWDKSLELGIHSEEEGFSSFRLWLVSRGKDVYLNVLRNPQTLEALVQTCEEPHFEKLDYAAYYMSTTGFRYKLLTENPDICKAVDDILLDFAGEDNPRRACNYGLTEKGIKAMQDAADQTLPHTYAWFVITDCNTSGEHIFRDLTLEEAIHTYLGSDRPEKRIGVTKDGIATVDLVRSLDGEQQFFTDHLKLDSFKCDPEVAAAVETLRLELEQNTPQQGMTMGGLS
;
A
#
# COMPACT_ATOMS: atom_id res chain seq x y z
N MET A 1 -18.29 22.25 -8.62
CA MET A 1 -18.05 21.07 -9.45
C MET A 1 -19.38 20.36 -9.71
N LYS A 2 -19.46 19.56 -10.77
CA LYS A 2 -20.66 18.77 -11.07
C LYS A 2 -20.56 17.35 -10.51
N LYS A 3 -21.71 16.65 -10.43
CA LYS A 3 -21.78 15.26 -9.93
C LYS A 3 -20.86 14.31 -10.70
N GLU A 4 -20.67 14.52 -12.00
CA GLU A 4 -19.75 13.72 -12.81
C GLU A 4 -18.30 13.89 -12.34
N GLN A 5 -17.89 15.11 -11.99
CA GLN A 5 -16.54 15.39 -11.48
C GLN A 5 -16.34 14.84 -10.06
N PHE A 6 -17.37 14.92 -9.21
CA PHE A 6 -17.36 14.30 -7.89
C PHE A 6 -17.08 12.78 -7.98
N TRP A 7 -17.86 12.06 -8.79
CA TRP A 7 -17.66 10.63 -8.98
C TRP A 7 -16.34 10.30 -9.66
N GLN A 8 -15.89 11.15 -10.60
CA GLN A 8 -14.58 10.98 -11.23
C GLN A 8 -13.44 11.00 -10.20
N ILE A 9 -13.44 11.92 -9.24
CA ILE A 9 -12.42 12.00 -8.18
C ILE A 9 -12.42 10.71 -7.33
N ILE A 10 -13.61 10.23 -6.94
CA ILE A 10 -13.76 9.00 -6.15
C ILE A 10 -13.25 7.78 -6.95
N ASP A 11 -13.70 7.63 -8.19
CA ASP A 11 -13.35 6.47 -9.01
C ASP A 11 -11.86 6.49 -9.42
N GLU A 12 -11.27 7.67 -9.64
CA GLU A 12 -9.82 7.82 -9.86
C GLU A 12 -9.01 7.48 -8.62
N THR A 13 -9.47 7.92 -7.44
CA THR A 13 -8.85 7.55 -6.16
C THR A 13 -8.86 6.03 -5.99
N ASN A 14 -10.01 5.39 -6.15
CA ASN A 14 -10.15 3.94 -6.08
C ASN A 14 -9.24 3.20 -7.07
N ARG A 15 -9.12 3.67 -8.32
CA ARG A 15 -8.21 3.05 -9.32
C ARG A 15 -6.73 3.20 -8.98
N SER A 16 -6.36 4.24 -8.26
CA SER A 16 -4.97 4.54 -7.92
C SER A 16 -4.45 3.78 -6.69
N MET A 17 -5.34 3.13 -5.95
CA MET A 17 -5.01 2.42 -4.73
C MET A 17 -4.92 0.91 -4.97
N GLN A 18 -3.96 0.26 -4.31
CA GLN A 18 -3.80 -1.20 -4.33
C GLN A 18 -4.59 -1.86 -3.18
N ASP A 19 -4.84 -1.11 -2.11
CA ASP A 19 -5.65 -1.49 -0.96
C ASP A 19 -6.79 -0.48 -0.77
N HIS A 20 -7.59 -0.68 0.28
CA HIS A 20 -8.59 0.29 0.70
C HIS A 20 -8.21 0.95 2.03
N ASP A 21 -6.93 1.32 2.19
CA ASP A 21 -6.48 2.07 3.36
C ASP A 21 -7.17 3.44 3.42
N GLN A 22 -8.02 3.63 4.42
CA GLN A 22 -8.85 4.84 4.53
C GLN A 22 -8.04 6.11 4.74
N GLU A 23 -6.88 6.03 5.39
CA GLU A 23 -6.01 7.19 5.60
C GLU A 23 -5.41 7.67 4.28
N THR A 24 -4.89 6.75 3.48
CA THR A 24 -4.36 7.03 2.14
C THR A 24 -5.47 7.51 1.20
N TYR A 25 -6.64 6.87 1.24
CA TYR A 25 -7.81 7.30 0.47
C TYR A 25 -8.16 8.76 0.80
N PHE A 26 -8.28 9.07 2.09
CA PHE A 26 -8.62 10.41 2.57
C PHE A 26 -7.62 11.45 2.06
N CYS A 27 -6.32 11.18 2.16
CA CYS A 27 -5.28 12.07 1.66
C CYS A 27 -5.41 12.34 0.15
N ARG A 28 -5.70 11.31 -0.65
CA ARG A 28 -5.87 11.46 -2.10
C ARG A 28 -7.08 12.31 -2.46
N ILE A 29 -8.18 12.16 -1.74
CA ILE A 29 -9.35 13.03 -1.92
C ILE A 29 -8.98 14.47 -1.60
N VAL A 30 -8.33 14.73 -0.46
CA VAL A 30 -7.87 16.08 -0.08
C VAL A 30 -6.96 16.67 -1.17
N GLU A 31 -5.99 15.92 -1.69
CA GLU A 31 -5.11 16.34 -2.79
C GLU A 31 -5.86 16.68 -4.08
N ALA A 32 -6.87 15.88 -4.44
CA ALA A 32 -7.71 16.11 -5.60
C ALA A 32 -8.62 17.35 -5.45
N LEU A 33 -8.94 17.71 -4.21
CA LEU A 33 -9.67 18.93 -3.90
C LEU A 33 -8.73 20.14 -3.83
N LEU A 34 -7.50 19.99 -3.29
CA LEU A 34 -6.56 21.08 -2.96
C LEU A 34 -6.34 22.10 -4.09
N HIS A 35 -6.41 21.63 -5.33
CA HIS A 35 -6.16 22.43 -6.53
C HIS A 35 -7.43 23.01 -7.19
N ARG A 36 -8.59 22.88 -6.54
CA ARG A 36 -9.89 23.30 -7.08
C ARG A 36 -10.33 24.66 -6.56
N GLU A 37 -11.28 25.24 -7.29
CA GLU A 37 -11.88 26.50 -6.90
C GLU A 37 -12.77 26.36 -5.66
N ARG A 38 -13.04 27.48 -4.97
CA ARG A 38 -13.80 27.48 -3.71
C ARG A 38 -15.20 26.92 -3.93
N GLU A 39 -15.83 27.37 -5.00
CA GLU A 39 -17.14 26.93 -5.44
C GLU A 39 -17.13 25.42 -5.72
N ASP A 40 -16.04 24.91 -6.30
CA ASP A 40 -15.91 23.47 -6.54
C ASP A 40 -15.86 22.64 -5.25
N ILE A 41 -15.21 23.14 -4.21
CA ILE A 41 -15.09 22.44 -2.92
C ILE A 41 -16.40 22.49 -2.14
N LEU A 42 -17.12 23.61 -2.21
CA LEU A 42 -18.46 23.72 -1.63
C LEU A 42 -19.43 22.75 -2.32
N ASP A 43 -19.39 22.70 -3.65
CA ASP A 43 -20.19 21.75 -4.42
C ASP A 43 -19.79 20.30 -4.08
N TRP A 44 -18.51 19.99 -3.83
CA TRP A 44 -18.09 18.67 -3.35
C TRP A 44 -18.80 18.31 -2.05
N GLN A 45 -18.76 19.20 -1.05
CA GLN A 45 -19.38 18.95 0.25
C GLN A 45 -20.91 18.81 0.11
N GLU A 46 -21.55 19.62 -0.73
CA GLU A 46 -22.98 19.52 -0.99
C GLU A 46 -23.34 18.19 -1.66
N ILE A 47 -22.60 17.77 -2.69
CA ILE A 47 -22.83 16.51 -3.40
C ILE A 47 -22.59 15.30 -2.49
N LEU A 48 -21.53 15.30 -1.67
CA LEU A 48 -21.26 14.26 -0.69
C LEU A 48 -22.45 14.11 0.28
N ASN A 49 -22.94 15.24 0.79
CA ASN A 49 -24.11 15.28 1.67
C ASN A 49 -25.39 14.79 0.99
N GLU A 50 -25.61 15.15 -0.28
CA GLU A 50 -26.76 14.66 -1.05
C GLU A 50 -26.75 13.12 -1.16
N TYR A 51 -25.60 12.53 -1.52
CA TYR A 51 -25.48 11.07 -1.61
C TYR A 51 -25.51 10.39 -0.25
N GLY A 52 -24.92 10.99 0.78
CA GLY A 52 -25.06 10.51 2.16
C GLY A 52 -26.53 10.44 2.58
N ARG A 53 -27.30 11.52 2.36
CA ARG A 53 -28.75 11.55 2.66
C ARG A 53 -29.56 10.59 1.79
N ALA A 54 -29.23 10.45 0.51
CA ALA A 54 -29.93 9.53 -0.40
C ALA A 54 -29.75 8.05 0.00
N ALA A 55 -28.64 7.72 0.67
CA ALA A 55 -28.41 6.41 1.24
C ALA A 55 -29.12 6.20 2.60
N TYR A 56 -29.75 7.22 3.19
CA TYR A 56 -30.55 7.07 4.40
C TYR A 56 -31.90 6.41 4.08
N ARG A 57 -31.89 5.08 4.01
CA ARG A 57 -33.07 4.27 3.65
C ARG A 57 -33.24 3.13 4.64
N SER A 58 -34.49 2.80 4.95
CA SER A 58 -34.81 1.73 5.91
C SER A 58 -34.31 0.36 5.46
N ASP A 59 -34.40 0.04 4.17
CA ASP A 59 -33.92 -1.24 3.63
C ASP A 59 -32.41 -1.39 3.71
N LEU A 60 -31.67 -0.30 3.53
CA LEU A 60 -30.22 -0.29 3.72
C LEU A 60 -29.84 -0.30 5.20
N TRP A 61 -30.58 0.40 6.05
CA TRP A 61 -30.43 0.34 7.51
C TRP A 61 -30.56 -1.10 8.02
N ASP A 62 -31.68 -1.76 7.70
CA ASP A 62 -31.97 -3.11 8.16
C ASP A 62 -30.90 -4.09 7.69
N LYS A 63 -30.48 -4.00 6.43
CA LYS A 63 -29.46 -4.90 5.88
C LYS A 63 -28.08 -4.67 6.50
N SER A 64 -27.67 -3.41 6.70
CA SER A 64 -26.39 -3.11 7.34
C SER A 64 -26.35 -3.50 8.82
N LEU A 65 -27.48 -3.36 9.52
CA LEU A 65 -27.65 -3.85 10.90
C LEU A 65 -27.58 -5.39 10.97
N GLU A 66 -28.23 -6.09 10.04
CA GLU A 66 -28.18 -7.57 9.91
C GLU A 66 -26.74 -8.08 9.74
N LEU A 67 -25.93 -7.36 8.96
CA LEU A 67 -24.51 -7.68 8.73
C LEU A 67 -23.59 -7.26 9.89
N GLY A 68 -24.14 -6.68 10.96
CA GLY A 68 -23.36 -6.23 12.11
C GLY A 68 -22.44 -5.05 11.81
N ILE A 69 -22.73 -4.27 10.77
CA ILE A 69 -21.93 -3.10 10.38
C ILE A 69 -22.05 -2.01 11.44
N HIS A 70 -23.24 -1.73 11.95
CA HIS A 70 -23.45 -0.70 12.96
C HIS A 70 -24.55 -1.14 13.93
N SER A 71 -24.63 -0.46 15.07
CA SER A 71 -25.71 -0.62 16.05
C SER A 71 -26.50 0.67 16.30
N GLU A 72 -26.07 1.79 15.72
CA GLU A 72 -26.58 3.13 16.04
C GLU A 72 -26.47 4.10 14.86
N GLU A 73 -27.18 5.22 14.96
CA GLU A 73 -27.32 6.22 13.88
C GLU A 73 -25.98 6.84 13.46
N GLU A 74 -25.05 6.99 14.40
CA GLU A 74 -23.70 7.51 14.12
C GLU A 74 -22.91 6.53 13.26
N GLY A 75 -22.92 5.24 13.64
CA GLY A 75 -22.34 4.16 12.85
C GLY A 75 -22.95 4.05 11.45
N PHE A 76 -24.27 4.22 11.32
CA PHE A 76 -24.92 4.23 10.01
C PHE A 76 -24.56 5.45 9.17
N SER A 77 -24.34 6.61 9.80
CA SER A 77 -23.89 7.82 9.10
C SER A 77 -22.48 7.63 8.54
N SER A 78 -21.57 7.08 9.34
CA SER A 78 -20.23 6.70 8.92
C SER A 78 -20.24 5.63 7.81
N PHE A 79 -21.12 4.63 7.91
CA PHE A 79 -21.32 3.60 6.87
C PHE A 79 -21.78 4.18 5.53
N ARG A 80 -22.70 5.15 5.53
CA ARG A 80 -23.18 5.76 4.29
C ARG A 80 -22.06 6.52 3.56
N LEU A 81 -21.17 7.19 4.30
CA LEU A 81 -19.99 7.83 3.73
C LEU A 81 -19.00 6.80 3.19
N TRP A 82 -18.79 5.70 3.92
CA TRP A 82 -18.02 4.57 3.41
C TRP A 82 -18.61 4.04 2.10
N LEU A 83 -19.92 3.85 1.99
CA LEU A 83 -20.56 3.36 0.76
C LEU A 83 -20.35 4.31 -0.42
N VAL A 84 -20.37 5.62 -0.20
CA VAL A 84 -20.04 6.63 -1.23
C VAL A 84 -18.58 6.48 -1.69
N SER A 85 -17.65 6.22 -0.77
CA SER A 85 -16.22 6.02 -1.10
C SER A 85 -15.95 4.84 -2.04
N ARG A 86 -16.88 3.87 -2.12
CA ARG A 86 -16.73 2.66 -2.96
C ARG A 86 -16.89 2.90 -4.46
N GLY A 87 -17.18 4.14 -4.86
CA GLY A 87 -17.35 4.50 -6.26
C GLY A 87 -18.80 4.41 -6.72
N LYS A 88 -19.05 5.05 -7.86
CA LYS A 88 -20.41 5.33 -8.34
C LYS A 88 -21.22 4.07 -8.57
N ASP A 89 -20.64 3.10 -9.26
CA ASP A 89 -21.36 1.89 -9.68
C ASP A 89 -21.66 0.99 -8.49
N VAL A 90 -20.73 0.86 -7.54
CA VAL A 90 -20.94 0.10 -6.29
C VAL A 90 -22.04 0.74 -5.46
N TYR A 91 -21.95 2.05 -5.23
CA TYR A 91 -22.96 2.80 -4.49
C TYR A 91 -24.36 2.64 -5.10
N LEU A 92 -24.51 2.86 -6.41
CA LEU A 92 -25.80 2.75 -7.10
C LEU A 92 -26.32 1.31 -7.13
N ASN A 93 -25.44 0.31 -7.22
CA ASN A 93 -25.82 -1.10 -7.19
C ASN A 93 -26.38 -1.50 -5.82
N VAL A 94 -25.71 -1.10 -4.72
CA VAL A 94 -26.20 -1.35 -3.35
C VAL A 94 -27.53 -0.64 -3.10
N LEU A 95 -27.70 0.60 -3.57
CA LEU A 95 -28.99 1.28 -3.47
C LEU A 95 -30.09 0.60 -4.28
N ARG A 96 -29.78 -0.03 -5.42
CA ARG A 96 -30.76 -0.77 -6.21
C ARG A 96 -31.12 -2.11 -5.54
N ASN A 97 -30.14 -2.77 -4.94
CA ASN A 97 -30.29 -4.06 -4.29
C ASN A 97 -29.39 -4.17 -3.05
N PRO A 98 -29.88 -3.86 -1.84
CA PRO A 98 -29.07 -3.92 -0.61
C PRO A 98 -28.43 -5.27 -0.34
N GLN A 99 -28.94 -6.38 -0.91
CA GLN A 99 -28.34 -7.71 -0.75
C GLN A 99 -26.92 -7.79 -1.30
N THR A 100 -26.53 -6.95 -2.27
CA THR A 100 -25.17 -6.94 -2.80
C THR A 100 -24.13 -6.44 -1.78
N LEU A 101 -24.59 -5.87 -0.65
CA LEU A 101 -23.72 -5.41 0.43
C LEU A 101 -22.94 -6.57 1.07
N GLU A 102 -23.51 -7.78 1.12
CA GLU A 102 -22.83 -8.97 1.68
C GLU A 102 -21.49 -9.26 1.01
N ALA A 103 -21.46 -9.21 -0.33
CA ALA A 103 -20.24 -9.46 -1.09
C ALA A 103 -19.19 -8.36 -0.90
N LEU A 104 -19.62 -7.16 -0.54
CA LEU A 104 -18.75 -6.00 -0.37
C LEU A 104 -18.08 -5.98 1.01
N VAL A 105 -18.77 -6.46 2.04
CA VAL A 105 -18.32 -6.41 3.45
C VAL A 105 -17.47 -7.62 3.85
N GLN A 106 -17.32 -8.62 2.96
CA GLN A 106 -16.40 -9.75 3.17
C GLN A 106 -14.91 -9.38 3.04
N THR A 107 -14.59 -8.10 2.81
CA THR A 107 -13.23 -7.57 2.76
C THR A 107 -12.69 -7.26 4.16
N CYS A 108 -11.38 -7.28 4.36
CA CYS A 108 -10.71 -6.96 5.65
C CYS A 108 -10.80 -5.48 6.09
N GLU A 109 -11.62 -4.65 5.45
CA GLU A 109 -11.77 -3.22 5.76
C GLU A 109 -13.06 -2.98 6.57
N GLU A 110 -12.97 -2.15 7.60
CA GLU A 110 -14.14 -1.75 8.37
C GLU A 110 -15.07 -0.85 7.53
N PRO A 111 -16.38 -1.16 7.43
CA PRO A 111 -17.34 -0.42 6.61
C PRO A 111 -17.81 0.90 7.26
N HIS A 112 -16.86 1.70 7.75
CA HIS A 112 -17.05 3.00 8.40
C HIS A 112 -16.05 3.99 7.86
N PHE A 113 -16.47 5.20 7.46
CA PHE A 113 -15.55 6.20 6.94
C PHE A 113 -16.01 7.63 7.24
N GLU A 114 -16.14 7.95 8.52
CA GLU A 114 -16.55 9.28 8.99
C GLU A 114 -15.60 10.39 8.49
N LYS A 115 -14.30 10.08 8.43
CA LYS A 115 -13.26 11.04 8.05
C LYS A 115 -13.51 11.68 6.68
N LEU A 116 -14.19 10.98 5.76
CA LEU A 116 -14.50 11.51 4.43
C LEU A 116 -15.32 12.81 4.47
N ASP A 117 -16.17 13.02 5.47
CA ASP A 117 -16.95 14.25 5.62
C ASP A 117 -16.06 15.49 5.87
N TYR A 118 -14.85 15.27 6.40
CA TYR A 118 -13.91 16.34 6.71
C TYR A 118 -13.05 16.74 5.50
N ALA A 119 -13.12 16.02 4.37
CA ALA A 119 -12.19 16.21 3.26
C ALA A 119 -12.23 17.63 2.65
N ALA A 120 -13.41 18.25 2.61
CA ALA A 120 -13.57 19.63 2.14
C ALA A 120 -13.05 20.67 3.15
N TYR A 121 -13.00 20.34 4.44
CA TYR A 121 -12.64 21.26 5.51
C TYR A 121 -11.13 21.49 5.59
N TYR A 122 -10.32 20.46 5.31
CA TYR A 122 -8.85 20.56 5.26
C TYR A 122 -8.31 21.51 4.18
N MET A 123 -9.14 21.93 3.22
CA MET A 123 -8.78 22.97 2.26
C MET A 123 -8.98 24.40 2.77
N SER A 124 -9.59 24.55 3.95
CA SER A 124 -10.25 25.81 4.30
C SER A 124 -9.91 26.36 5.68
N THR A 125 -9.17 25.63 6.51
CA THR A 125 -8.99 26.04 7.91
C THR A 125 -8.33 27.40 8.06
N THR A 126 -7.46 27.77 7.12
CA THR A 126 -6.90 29.12 7.07
C THR A 126 -7.52 30.01 5.99
N GLY A 127 -8.21 29.43 5.01
CA GLY A 127 -8.69 30.12 3.80
C GLY A 127 -7.56 30.64 2.89
N PHE A 128 -6.29 30.35 3.19
CA PHE A 128 -5.16 30.76 2.36
C PHE A 128 -4.89 29.73 1.27
N ARG A 129 -4.89 30.20 0.02
CA ARG A 129 -4.25 29.48 -1.07
C ARG A 129 -2.80 29.91 -1.12
N TYR A 130 -1.90 28.94 -1.06
CA TYR A 130 -0.49 29.16 -1.27
C TYR A 130 -0.02 28.33 -2.46
N LYS A 131 1.05 28.79 -3.11
CA LYS A 131 1.73 28.03 -4.15
C LYS A 131 3.21 28.06 -3.83
N LEU A 132 3.81 26.90 -3.68
CA LEU A 132 5.25 26.80 -3.55
C LEU A 132 5.90 26.91 -4.91
N LEU A 133 7.05 27.60 -4.95
CA LEU A 133 7.90 27.69 -6.14
C LEU A 133 8.84 26.48 -6.26
N THR A 134 8.67 25.48 -5.39
CA THR A 134 9.43 24.24 -5.34
C THR A 134 8.46 23.08 -5.27
N GLU A 135 8.86 21.95 -5.85
CA GLU A 135 8.18 20.66 -5.72
C GLU A 135 8.89 19.76 -4.69
N ASN A 136 9.83 20.31 -3.91
CA ASN A 136 10.54 19.55 -2.89
C ASN A 136 9.57 19.09 -1.78
N PRO A 137 9.37 17.77 -1.60
CA PRO A 137 8.34 17.25 -0.72
C PRO A 137 8.56 17.57 0.76
N ASP A 138 9.82 17.69 1.21
CA ASP A 138 10.12 18.07 2.60
C ASP A 138 9.67 19.51 2.88
N ILE A 139 9.89 20.40 1.91
CA ILE A 139 9.47 21.81 2.00
C ILE A 139 7.94 21.89 1.91
N CYS A 140 7.32 21.15 0.98
CA CYS A 140 5.87 21.10 0.86
C CYS A 140 5.21 20.63 2.15
N LYS A 141 5.70 19.54 2.74
CA LYS A 141 5.20 19.02 4.00
C LYS A 141 5.36 20.04 5.14
N ALA A 142 6.55 20.61 5.29
CA ALA A 142 6.81 21.57 6.36
C ALA A 142 5.89 22.80 6.28
N VAL A 143 5.57 23.27 5.07
CA VAL A 143 4.64 24.38 4.87
C VAL A 143 3.21 23.99 5.21
N ASP A 144 2.74 22.82 4.78
CA ASP A 144 1.42 22.30 5.17
C ASP A 144 1.33 22.10 6.69
N ASP A 145 2.36 21.55 7.34
CA ASP A 145 2.42 21.41 8.81
C ASP A 145 2.26 22.76 9.52
N ILE A 146 2.96 23.80 9.06
CA ILE A 146 2.88 25.15 9.65
C ILE A 146 1.49 25.76 9.45
N LEU A 147 0.90 25.59 8.27
CA LEU A 147 -0.41 26.19 7.95
C LEU A 147 -1.55 25.50 8.70
N LEU A 148 -1.49 24.18 8.85
CA LEU A 148 -2.51 23.42 9.58
C LEU A 148 -2.37 23.60 11.10
N ASP A 149 -1.13 23.65 11.62
CA ASP A 149 -0.87 23.97 13.05
C ASP A 149 -1.42 25.35 13.42
N PHE A 150 -1.29 26.36 12.53
CA PHE A 150 -1.88 27.69 12.76
C PHE A 150 -3.40 27.64 12.95
N ALA A 151 -4.07 26.67 12.34
CA ALA A 151 -5.50 26.45 12.48
C ALA A 151 -5.89 25.45 13.58
N GLY A 152 -4.91 24.90 14.30
CA GLY A 152 -5.12 23.86 15.33
C GLY A 152 -5.46 22.49 14.75
N GLU A 153 -5.10 22.22 13.50
CA GLU A 153 -5.32 20.95 12.81
C GLU A 153 -4.01 20.21 12.56
N ASP A 154 -4.06 18.89 12.66
CA ASP A 154 -2.93 18.05 12.28
C ASP A 154 -2.88 17.83 10.76
N ASN A 155 -1.67 17.78 10.19
CA ASN A 155 -1.48 17.45 8.78
C ASN A 155 -1.84 15.98 8.51
N PRO A 156 -2.89 15.69 7.73
CA PRO A 156 -3.29 14.31 7.47
C PRO A 156 -2.30 13.60 6.53
N ARG A 157 -1.51 14.37 5.75
CA ARG A 157 -0.56 13.80 4.78
C ARG A 157 0.74 13.39 5.47
N ARG A 158 1.12 12.14 5.29
CA ARG A 158 2.44 11.60 5.68
C ARG A 158 3.50 12.02 4.67
N ALA A 159 4.78 11.88 5.04
CA ALA A 159 5.90 12.24 4.16
C ALA A 159 5.82 11.57 2.76
N CYS A 160 5.36 10.32 2.69
CA CYS A 160 5.20 9.60 1.42
C CYS A 160 4.13 10.21 0.50
N ASN A 161 3.14 10.95 1.03
CA ASN A 161 2.11 11.61 0.22
C ASN A 161 2.65 12.81 -0.57
N TYR A 162 3.81 13.36 -0.20
CA TYR A 162 4.41 14.50 -0.89
C TYR A 162 5.31 14.08 -2.07
N GLY A 163 5.63 12.79 -2.18
CA GLY A 163 6.54 12.26 -3.19
C GLY A 163 7.96 12.01 -2.67
N LEU A 164 8.84 11.56 -3.55
CA LEU A 164 10.24 11.30 -3.21
C LEU A 164 11.03 12.61 -3.14
N THR A 165 11.79 12.78 -2.06
CA THR A 165 12.71 13.93 -1.92
C THR A 165 13.78 13.88 -3.00
N GLU A 166 14.40 15.02 -3.33
CA GLU A 166 15.58 15.04 -4.22
C GLU A 166 16.68 14.10 -3.71
N LYS A 167 16.82 14.02 -2.38
CA LYS A 167 17.72 13.07 -1.71
C LYS A 167 17.30 11.62 -1.96
N GLY A 168 16.01 11.29 -1.90
CA GLY A 168 15.48 9.96 -2.18
C GLY A 168 15.63 9.56 -3.65
N ILE A 169 15.33 10.47 -4.58
CA ILE A 169 15.54 10.28 -6.02
C ILE A 169 17.03 10.02 -6.29
N LYS A 170 17.90 10.86 -5.73
CA LYS A 170 19.35 10.69 -5.87
C LYS A 170 19.82 9.38 -5.24
N ALA A 171 19.33 9.00 -4.06
CA ALA A 171 19.71 7.74 -3.43
C ALA A 171 19.35 6.51 -4.29
N MET A 172 18.20 6.53 -4.98
CA MET A 172 17.84 5.46 -5.93
C MET A 172 18.73 5.47 -7.18
N GLN A 173 19.08 6.66 -7.70
CA GLN A 173 20.00 6.80 -8.84
C GLN A 173 21.40 6.32 -8.48
N ASP A 174 21.92 6.74 -7.33
CA ASP A 174 23.23 6.33 -6.80
C ASP A 174 23.25 4.81 -6.58
N ALA A 175 22.18 4.20 -6.02
CA ALA A 175 22.07 2.75 -5.88
C ALA A 175 22.01 1.98 -7.23
N ALA A 176 21.65 2.65 -8.32
CA ALA A 176 21.68 2.11 -9.67
C ALA A 176 23.01 2.33 -10.41
N ASP A 177 23.85 3.25 -9.93
CA ASP A 177 25.16 3.53 -10.52
C ASP A 177 26.21 2.55 -10.00
N GLN A 178 26.47 1.50 -10.79
CA GLN A 178 27.44 0.45 -10.49
C GLN A 178 28.90 0.93 -10.37
N THR A 179 29.19 2.20 -10.68
CA THR A 179 30.53 2.78 -10.52
C THR A 179 30.81 3.27 -9.11
N LEU A 180 29.76 3.39 -8.28
CA LEU A 180 29.86 3.82 -6.89
C LEU A 180 30.13 2.63 -5.96
N PRO A 181 30.79 2.87 -4.81
CA PRO A 181 30.89 1.85 -3.79
C PRO A 181 29.51 1.59 -3.17
N HIS A 182 29.14 0.32 -3.06
CA HIS A 182 27.85 -0.10 -2.52
C HIS A 182 27.99 -0.95 -1.26
N THR A 183 26.93 -0.97 -0.48
CA THR A 183 26.77 -1.80 0.71
C THR A 183 25.62 -2.79 0.50
N TYR A 184 25.78 -4.00 1.03
CA TYR A 184 24.81 -5.08 0.87
C TYR A 184 24.47 -5.67 2.24
N ALA A 185 23.18 -5.72 2.55
CA ALA A 185 22.64 -6.38 3.73
C ALA A 185 21.75 -7.53 3.29
N TRP A 186 22.15 -8.75 3.64
CA TRP A 186 21.40 -9.95 3.34
C TRP A 186 20.33 -10.19 4.39
N PHE A 187 19.23 -10.82 4.00
CA PHE A 187 18.16 -11.16 4.92
C PHE A 187 17.52 -12.50 4.59
N VAL A 188 16.94 -13.11 5.62
CA VAL A 188 16.09 -14.30 5.49
C VAL A 188 14.72 -13.97 6.06
N ILE A 189 13.66 -14.26 5.30
CA ILE A 189 12.28 -14.19 5.79
C ILE A 189 11.74 -15.61 5.88
N THR A 190 11.04 -15.92 6.96
CA THR A 190 10.28 -17.16 7.12
C THR A 190 8.80 -16.86 7.34
N ASP A 191 7.94 -17.74 6.84
CA ASP A 191 6.48 -17.65 6.97
C ASP A 191 5.91 -16.29 6.50
N CYS A 192 6.45 -15.76 5.40
CA CYS A 192 6.13 -14.46 4.84
C CYS A 192 4.62 -14.29 4.55
N ASN A 193 4.08 -13.11 4.88
CA ASN A 193 2.64 -12.78 4.81
C ASN A 193 1.73 -13.62 5.72
N THR A 194 2.28 -14.18 6.81
CA THR A 194 1.49 -14.86 7.85
C THR A 194 1.73 -14.23 9.22
N SER A 195 0.91 -14.58 10.21
CA SER A 195 1.13 -14.17 11.61
C SER A 195 2.42 -14.73 12.23
N GLY A 196 3.05 -15.71 11.57
CA GLY A 196 4.33 -16.30 11.98
C GLY A 196 5.55 -15.65 11.33
N GLU A 197 5.38 -14.57 10.56
CA GLU A 197 6.47 -13.94 9.82
C GLU A 197 7.63 -13.54 10.74
N HIS A 198 8.84 -13.93 10.34
CA HIS A 198 10.06 -13.51 11.01
C HIS A 198 11.11 -13.11 9.98
N ILE A 199 11.83 -12.01 10.26
CA ILE A 199 12.83 -11.44 9.37
C ILE A 199 14.17 -11.38 10.10
N PHE A 200 15.15 -12.13 9.61
CA PHE A 200 16.54 -12.04 10.02
C PHE A 200 17.24 -11.02 9.11
N ARG A 201 17.70 -9.90 9.68
CA ARG A 201 18.28 -8.75 8.94
C ARG A 201 19.77 -8.61 9.19
N ASP A 202 20.40 -7.75 8.39
CA ASP A 202 21.80 -7.32 8.52
C ASP A 202 22.80 -8.49 8.52
N LEU A 203 22.48 -9.53 7.74
CA LEU A 203 23.32 -10.71 7.59
C LEU A 203 24.37 -10.50 6.51
N THR A 204 25.47 -11.23 6.63
CA THR A 204 26.34 -11.56 5.49
C THR A 204 25.67 -12.65 4.62
N LEU A 205 26.17 -12.85 3.40
CA LEU A 205 25.66 -13.91 2.52
C LEU A 205 25.80 -15.30 3.17
N GLU A 206 26.92 -15.56 3.84
CA GLU A 206 27.19 -16.83 4.52
C GLU A 206 26.22 -17.08 5.68
N GLU A 207 25.98 -16.05 6.51
CA GLU A 207 25.00 -16.13 7.59
C GLU A 207 23.58 -16.33 7.05
N ALA A 208 23.20 -15.64 5.97
CA ALA A 208 21.90 -15.82 5.35
C ALA A 208 21.70 -17.24 4.80
N ILE A 209 22.73 -17.83 4.17
CA ILE A 209 22.72 -19.22 3.72
C ILE A 209 22.56 -20.17 4.92
N HIS A 210 23.33 -19.95 5.99
CA HIS A 210 23.26 -20.77 7.19
C HIS A 210 21.88 -20.71 7.85
N THR A 211 21.32 -19.52 8.03
CA THR A 211 19.97 -19.32 8.58
C THR A 211 18.90 -19.94 7.71
N TYR A 212 19.00 -19.81 6.38
CA TYR A 212 18.06 -20.41 5.44
C TYR A 212 18.10 -21.95 5.49
N LEU A 213 19.30 -22.55 5.47
CA LEU A 213 19.46 -24.00 5.54
C LEU A 213 19.06 -24.57 6.91
N GLY A 214 19.32 -23.85 7.99
CA GLY A 214 18.99 -24.26 9.36
C GLY A 214 17.51 -24.14 9.73
N SER A 215 16.71 -23.43 8.93
CA SER A 215 15.27 -23.26 9.18
C SER A 215 14.45 -24.47 8.69
N ASP A 216 13.58 -24.99 9.55
CA ASP A 216 12.60 -26.04 9.26
C ASP A 216 11.26 -25.49 8.75
N ARG A 217 11.16 -24.17 8.56
CA ARG A 217 9.93 -23.52 8.11
C ARG A 217 9.61 -23.86 6.65
N PRO A 218 8.33 -24.13 6.34
CA PRO A 218 7.91 -24.52 5.00
C PRO A 218 8.10 -23.39 4.00
N GLU A 219 7.87 -22.14 4.42
CA GLU A 219 8.14 -20.94 3.64
C GLU A 219 9.37 -20.23 4.19
N LYS A 220 10.37 -20.07 3.33
CA LYS A 220 11.58 -19.30 3.63
C LYS A 220 12.16 -18.71 2.36
N ARG A 221 12.79 -17.55 2.45
CA ARG A 221 13.42 -16.87 1.31
C ARG A 221 14.66 -16.11 1.71
N ILE A 222 15.58 -15.96 0.77
CA ILE A 222 16.76 -15.09 0.90
C ILE A 222 16.61 -13.94 -0.08
N GLY A 223 16.89 -12.73 0.41
CA GLY A 223 17.03 -11.55 -0.41
C GLY A 223 18.20 -10.69 0.04
N VAL A 224 18.44 -9.63 -0.73
CA VAL A 224 19.49 -8.65 -0.47
C VAL A 224 18.94 -7.24 -0.60
N THR A 225 19.40 -6.38 0.30
CA THR A 225 19.16 -4.94 0.22
C THR A 225 20.47 -4.22 -0.07
N LYS A 226 20.50 -3.46 -1.16
CA LYS A 226 21.60 -2.62 -1.61
C LYS A 226 21.42 -1.19 -1.13
N ASP A 227 22.44 -0.67 -0.45
CA ASP A 227 22.51 0.69 0.11
C ASP A 227 21.38 1.07 1.09
N GLY A 228 20.63 0.08 1.58
CA GLY A 228 19.41 0.32 2.37
C GLY A 228 18.24 0.89 1.55
N ILE A 229 18.33 0.88 0.22
CA ILE A 229 17.37 1.52 -0.69
C ILE A 229 16.69 0.50 -1.60
N ALA A 230 17.46 -0.31 -2.33
CA ALA A 230 16.93 -1.25 -3.31
C ALA A 230 16.95 -2.67 -2.75
N THR A 231 15.86 -3.41 -2.89
CA THR A 231 15.74 -4.78 -2.35
C THR A 231 15.28 -5.74 -3.43
N VAL A 232 15.84 -6.96 -3.42
CA VAL A 232 15.43 -8.04 -4.33
C VAL A 232 15.47 -9.40 -3.62
N ASP A 233 14.43 -10.19 -3.83
CA ASP A 233 14.40 -11.61 -3.44
C ASP A 233 15.16 -12.44 -4.48
N LEU A 234 16.00 -13.37 -4.03
CA LEU A 234 16.82 -14.19 -4.93
C LEU A 234 16.34 -15.64 -4.98
N VAL A 235 15.94 -16.20 -3.84
CA VAL A 235 15.49 -17.58 -3.73
C VAL A 235 14.40 -17.73 -2.68
N ARG A 236 13.44 -18.61 -2.95
CA ARG A 236 12.38 -19.01 -2.03
C ARG A 236 12.27 -20.53 -2.01
N SER A 237 12.02 -21.08 -0.83
CA SER A 237 11.50 -22.43 -0.63
C SER A 237 10.07 -22.31 -0.14
N LEU A 238 9.16 -23.08 -0.74
CA LEU A 238 7.79 -23.26 -0.27
C LEU A 238 7.47 -24.76 -0.32
N ASP A 239 7.14 -25.34 0.84
CA ASP A 239 6.75 -26.75 0.96
C ASP A 239 7.78 -27.73 0.34
N GLY A 240 9.06 -27.36 0.40
CA GLY A 240 10.18 -28.12 -0.16
C GLY A 240 10.47 -27.88 -1.64
N GLU A 241 9.67 -27.08 -2.34
CA GLU A 241 9.97 -26.61 -3.69
C GLU A 241 10.84 -25.36 -3.63
N GLN A 242 12.01 -25.41 -4.25
CA GLN A 242 12.93 -24.29 -4.30
C GLN A 242 12.84 -23.57 -5.65
N GLN A 243 12.60 -22.25 -5.59
CA GLN A 243 12.46 -21.36 -6.74
C GLN A 243 13.51 -20.25 -6.66
N PHE A 244 14.26 -20.06 -7.75
CA PHE A 244 15.16 -18.92 -7.92
C PHE A 244 14.49 -17.83 -8.75
N PHE A 245 14.56 -16.58 -8.27
CA PHE A 245 14.00 -15.42 -8.95
C PHE A 245 15.04 -14.76 -9.86
N THR A 246 14.54 -14.15 -10.94
CA THR A 246 15.37 -13.45 -11.94
C THR A 246 15.16 -11.94 -11.91
N ASP A 247 14.48 -11.40 -10.89
CA ASP A 247 14.11 -9.99 -10.86
C ASP A 247 15.33 -9.07 -10.73
N HIS A 248 16.41 -9.57 -10.13
CA HIS A 248 17.71 -8.89 -10.11
C HIS A 248 18.26 -8.60 -11.52
N LEU A 249 17.85 -9.35 -12.55
CA LEU A 249 18.25 -9.10 -13.95
C LEU A 249 17.44 -7.99 -14.64
N LYS A 250 16.31 -7.58 -14.06
CA LYS A 250 15.40 -6.58 -14.63
C LYS A 250 15.54 -5.23 -13.96
N LEU A 251 15.82 -5.22 -12.66
CA LEU A 251 15.90 -4.01 -11.85
C LEU A 251 17.19 -3.23 -12.16
N ASP A 252 17.08 -1.93 -12.42
CA ASP A 252 18.23 -1.07 -12.75
C ASP A 252 19.32 -1.11 -11.68
N SER A 253 18.95 -1.22 -10.41
CA SER A 253 19.86 -1.33 -9.27
C SER A 253 20.71 -2.60 -9.27
N PHE A 254 20.28 -3.66 -9.95
CA PHE A 254 20.85 -5.01 -9.82
C PHE A 254 21.27 -5.66 -11.15
N LYS A 255 20.72 -5.25 -12.30
CA LYS A 255 20.88 -5.95 -13.60
C LYS A 255 22.31 -6.07 -14.12
N CYS A 256 23.24 -5.30 -13.58
CA CYS A 256 24.67 -5.34 -13.91
C CYS A 256 25.53 -5.34 -12.64
N ASP A 257 24.98 -5.81 -11.52
CA ASP A 257 25.63 -5.82 -10.22
C ASP A 257 26.47 -7.10 -10.06
N PRO A 258 27.82 -6.99 -9.97
CA PRO A 258 28.69 -8.17 -9.89
C PRO A 258 28.59 -8.90 -8.55
N GLU A 259 28.29 -8.20 -7.45
CA GLU A 259 28.19 -8.80 -6.12
C GLU A 259 26.94 -9.68 -6.05
N VAL A 260 25.81 -9.15 -6.50
CA VAL A 260 24.54 -9.89 -6.54
C VAL A 260 24.62 -11.05 -7.54
N ALA A 261 25.26 -10.86 -8.69
CA ALA A 261 25.46 -11.96 -9.65
C ALA A 261 26.31 -13.10 -9.05
N ALA A 262 27.42 -12.77 -8.37
CA ALA A 262 28.27 -13.77 -7.71
C ALA A 262 27.52 -14.48 -6.56
N ALA A 263 26.72 -13.75 -5.80
CA ALA A 263 25.91 -14.32 -4.74
C ALA A 263 24.82 -15.27 -5.26
N VAL A 264 24.15 -14.96 -6.37
CA VAL A 264 23.18 -15.87 -7.00
C VAL A 264 23.82 -17.19 -7.41
N GLU A 265 25.03 -17.14 -7.99
CA GLU A 265 25.77 -18.37 -8.34
C GLU A 265 26.18 -19.16 -7.10
N THR A 266 26.60 -18.48 -6.04
CA THR A 266 26.94 -19.11 -4.75
C THR A 266 25.70 -19.79 -4.14
N LEU A 267 24.55 -19.12 -4.15
CA LEU A 267 23.27 -19.67 -3.69
C LEU A 267 22.84 -20.88 -4.49
N ARG A 268 23.03 -20.88 -5.81
CA ARG A 268 22.77 -22.07 -6.63
C ARG A 268 23.65 -23.24 -6.22
N LEU A 269 24.96 -23.03 -6.12
CA LEU A 269 25.90 -24.09 -5.74
C LEU A 269 25.61 -24.68 -4.36
N GLU A 270 25.44 -23.83 -3.35
CA GLU A 270 25.23 -24.26 -1.96
C GLU A 270 23.86 -24.93 -1.77
N LEU A 271 22.79 -24.39 -2.37
CA LEU A 271 21.45 -24.93 -2.16
C LEU A 271 21.16 -26.15 -3.05
N GLU A 272 21.71 -26.23 -4.26
CA GLU A 272 21.59 -27.44 -5.11
C GLU A 272 22.35 -28.62 -4.51
N GLN A 273 23.54 -28.40 -3.92
CA GLN A 273 24.29 -29.46 -3.23
C GLN A 273 23.56 -30.02 -2.00
N ASN A 274 22.73 -29.21 -1.36
CA ASN A 274 21.97 -29.58 -0.16
C ASN A 274 20.52 -30.00 -0.45
N THR A 275 20.12 -30.09 -1.72
CA THR A 275 18.81 -30.64 -2.08
C THR A 275 18.84 -32.17 -1.94
N PRO A 276 18.06 -32.79 -1.04
CA PRO A 276 18.03 -34.25 -0.97
C PRO A 276 17.55 -34.80 -2.32
N GLN A 277 18.39 -35.64 -2.94
CA GLN A 277 18.01 -36.40 -4.14
C GLN A 277 16.71 -37.15 -3.85
N GLN A 278 15.59 -36.68 -4.40
CA GLN A 278 14.34 -37.42 -4.39
C GLN A 278 14.63 -38.79 -5.01
N GLY A 279 14.36 -39.83 -4.22
CA GLY A 279 14.88 -41.18 -4.40
C GLY A 279 14.73 -41.71 -5.82
N MET A 280 15.86 -42.09 -6.41
CA MET A 280 15.88 -42.98 -7.55
C MET A 280 15.10 -44.25 -7.21
N THR A 281 14.11 -44.52 -8.04
CA THR A 281 13.30 -45.73 -8.09
C THR A 281 14.21 -46.95 -8.22
N MET A 282 14.29 -47.80 -7.19
CA MET A 282 14.80 -49.16 -7.31
C MET A 282 13.63 -50.14 -7.23
N GLY A 283 12.90 -50.23 -8.34
CA GLY A 283 12.04 -51.37 -8.63
C GLY A 283 12.92 -52.59 -8.96
N GLY A 284 13.44 -53.24 -7.92
CA GLY A 284 14.19 -54.48 -8.03
C GLY A 284 13.23 -55.68 -8.13
N LEU A 285 13.26 -56.33 -9.29
CA LEU A 285 12.72 -57.66 -9.55
C LEU A 285 13.34 -58.71 -8.60
N SER A 286 12.50 -59.41 -7.82
CA SER A 286 12.51 -60.88 -7.63
C SER A 286 11.35 -61.29 -6.72
#